data_AF-A0A5B9QLU7-F1
#
_entry.id   AF-A0A5B9QLU7-F1
#
_cell.length_a   1.000
_cell.length_b   1.000
_cell.length_c   1.000
_cell.angle_alpha   90.00
_cell.angle_beta   90.00
_cell.angle_gamma   90.00
#
_symmetry.space_group_name_H-M   'P 1'
#
loop_
_entity.id
_entity.type
_entity.pdbx_description
1 polymer ?
#
loop_
_entity_poly.entity_id
_entity_poly.type
_entity_poly.pdbx_seq_one_letter_code
_entity_poly.pdbx_strand_id
1 'polypeptide(L)'
;MNIKTNYCLAVMLCGCLLGSRNCGAADPPATADSSALVSALQEVTVQCGSLRVSLPAPTLPPGLPAAQRAAALKQAAGKYSLDRWTRDSIVAPFVFDKTTLKDESGRRVGYQLDLWFIAYGDLATVEERGLFADMLGADADDDDAGGPLTEAELAAREIQLPAGNAVARQLVHFSVPVMKRVQVAGVVRTESLRGDDFLLGFSRIDERFNQDKQYANRWWSLDEDGDSGEDEAEPYSGFAGYAIATSLEEPSGALLIECHAVIHEPHGWFDGRSLLSSKLPLLVQDNVRQFRRALGKAK
;
A
#
# COMPACT_ATOMS: atom_id res chain seq x y z
N MET A 1 25.81 -3.46 -5.22
CA MET A 1 25.30 -4.18 -4.04
C MET A 1 23.79 -4.22 -4.19
N ASN A 2 23.22 -5.34 -4.66
CA ASN A 2 21.78 -5.48 -4.91
C ASN A 2 21.08 -5.64 -3.56
N ILE A 3 20.37 -4.60 -3.12
CA ILE A 3 19.57 -4.62 -1.91
C ILE A 3 18.25 -5.34 -2.27
N LYS A 4 18.28 -6.68 -2.29
CA LYS A 4 17.07 -7.52 -2.27
C LYS A 4 16.50 -7.57 -0.84
N THR A 5 16.19 -6.41 -0.27
CA THR A 5 15.74 -6.27 1.13
C THR A 5 14.49 -5.38 1.21
N ASN A 6 13.59 -5.49 0.24
CA ASN A 6 12.52 -4.51 -0.01
C ASN A 6 11.10 -5.02 0.31
N TYR A 7 10.96 -6.10 1.08
CA TYR A 7 9.68 -6.83 1.17
C TYR A 7 8.62 -6.24 2.13
N CYS A 8 9.00 -5.35 3.06
CA CYS A 8 8.10 -5.00 4.17
C CYS A 8 6.93 -4.09 3.79
N LEU A 9 7.13 -3.08 2.93
CA LEU A 9 6.02 -2.26 2.42
C LEU A 9 5.34 -2.92 1.22
N ALA A 10 6.14 -3.66 0.46
CA ALA A 10 5.77 -4.32 -0.78
C ALA A 10 4.53 -5.16 -0.66
N VAL A 11 4.63 -6.17 0.19
CA VAL A 11 3.69 -7.27 0.16
C VAL A 11 2.41 -6.93 0.89
N MET A 12 2.47 -5.96 1.80
CA MET A 12 1.30 -5.52 2.55
C MET A 12 0.31 -4.66 1.73
N LEU A 13 0.72 -4.00 0.63
CA LEU A 13 -0.24 -3.37 -0.32
C LEU A 13 -0.30 -4.05 -1.70
N CYS A 14 0.50 -5.09 -1.95
CA CYS A 14 0.67 -5.69 -3.28
C CYS A 14 -0.62 -6.28 -3.86
N GLY A 15 -1.53 -6.80 -3.03
CA GLY A 15 -2.71 -7.49 -3.55
C GLY A 15 -3.73 -6.58 -4.25
N CYS A 16 -3.57 -5.26 -4.25
CA CYS A 16 -4.55 -4.32 -4.82
C CYS A 16 -4.75 -4.49 -6.33
N LEU A 17 -3.72 -4.85 -7.11
CA LEU A 17 -3.76 -4.68 -8.57
C LEU A 17 -3.56 -5.98 -9.38
N LEU A 18 -3.26 -7.11 -8.74
CA LEU A 18 -3.15 -8.39 -9.45
C LEU A 18 -4.51 -8.87 -10.00
N GLY A 19 -5.62 -8.38 -9.43
CA GLY A 19 -6.99 -8.71 -9.85
C GLY A 19 -7.47 -8.01 -11.13
N SER A 20 -6.85 -6.90 -11.56
CA SER A 20 -7.33 -6.17 -12.74
C SER A 20 -6.96 -6.84 -14.08
N ARG A 21 -6.08 -7.85 -14.11
CA ARG A 21 -5.63 -8.47 -15.36
C ARG A 21 -6.71 -9.25 -16.14
N ASN A 22 -7.87 -9.55 -15.53
CA ASN A 22 -8.95 -10.31 -16.17
C ASN A 22 -10.26 -9.53 -16.43
N CYS A 23 -10.32 -8.23 -16.18
CA CYS A 23 -11.50 -7.42 -16.54
C CYS A 23 -11.45 -6.96 -18.00
N GLY A 24 -11.68 -7.89 -18.92
CA GLY A 24 -11.86 -7.59 -20.35
C GLY A 24 -13.27 -7.10 -20.65
N ALA A 25 -13.53 -5.80 -20.50
CA ALA A 25 -14.50 -4.98 -21.24
C ALA A 25 -14.61 -3.60 -20.56
N ALA A 26 -14.79 -2.53 -21.36
CA ALA A 26 -15.05 -1.19 -20.85
C ALA A 26 -16.42 -1.15 -20.15
N ASP A 27 -16.43 -1.38 -18.85
CA ASP A 27 -17.62 -1.20 -18.00
C ASP A 27 -17.93 0.30 -17.80
N PRO A 28 -19.21 0.67 -17.64
CA PRO A 28 -19.62 2.06 -17.46
C PRO A 28 -19.02 2.68 -16.17
N PRO A 29 -18.77 3.99 -16.14
CA PRO A 29 -18.12 4.64 -15.02
C PRO A 29 -18.94 4.49 -13.73
N ALA A 30 -18.27 3.97 -12.70
CA ALA A 30 -18.83 3.78 -11.36
C ALA A 30 -19.08 5.14 -10.69
N THR A 31 -20.35 5.53 -10.52
CA THR A 31 -20.68 6.85 -9.92
C THR A 31 -21.12 6.77 -8.46
N ALA A 32 -21.81 5.72 -8.01
CA ALA A 32 -22.25 5.59 -6.62
C ALA A 32 -21.26 4.82 -5.72
N ASP A 33 -20.64 3.75 -6.24
CA ASP A 33 -19.72 2.89 -5.47
C ASP A 33 -18.36 3.57 -5.22
N SER A 34 -17.96 4.48 -6.12
CA SER A 34 -16.68 5.18 -6.04
C SER A 34 -16.57 6.15 -4.86
N SER A 35 -17.63 6.93 -4.61
CA SER A 35 -17.67 7.82 -3.46
C SER A 35 -17.73 7.04 -2.16
N ALA A 36 -18.42 5.88 -2.14
CA ALA A 36 -18.55 5.05 -0.96
C ALA A 36 -17.19 4.45 -0.54
N LEU A 37 -16.41 3.92 -1.49
CA LEU A 37 -15.08 3.37 -1.17
C LEU A 37 -14.12 4.45 -0.67
N VAL A 38 -14.07 5.61 -1.34
CA VAL A 38 -13.20 6.71 -0.91
C VAL A 38 -13.58 7.25 0.46
N SER A 39 -14.88 7.36 0.76
CA SER A 39 -15.35 7.70 2.11
C SER A 39 -15.00 6.60 3.12
N ALA A 40 -15.14 5.32 2.75
CA ALA A 40 -14.81 4.20 3.61
C ALA A 40 -13.33 4.17 4.02
N LEU A 41 -12.41 4.71 3.21
CA LEU A 41 -10.98 4.84 3.58
C LEU A 41 -10.80 5.61 4.90
N GLN A 42 -11.66 6.60 5.18
CA GLN A 42 -11.59 7.42 6.40
C GLN A 42 -12.04 6.64 7.65
N GLU A 43 -12.86 5.61 7.45
CA GLU A 43 -13.35 4.74 8.52
C GLU A 43 -12.40 3.57 8.79
N VAL A 44 -11.44 3.31 7.90
CA VAL A 44 -10.44 2.27 8.10
C VAL A 44 -9.58 2.63 9.30
N THR A 45 -9.60 1.75 10.29
CA THR A 45 -8.74 1.83 11.46
C THR A 45 -7.88 0.59 11.56
N VAL A 46 -6.63 0.78 12.02
CA VAL A 46 -5.65 -0.28 12.25
C VAL A 46 -5.34 -0.36 13.72
N GLN A 47 -5.33 -1.58 14.25
CA GLN A 47 -4.92 -1.84 15.62
C GLN A 47 -3.39 -1.97 15.69
N CYS A 48 -2.75 -1.08 16.45
CA CYS A 48 -1.32 -1.09 16.72
C CYS A 48 -1.09 -1.21 18.24
N GLY A 49 -1.02 -2.44 18.76
CA GLY A 49 -1.00 -2.69 20.20
C GLY A 49 -2.33 -2.30 20.82
N SER A 50 -2.34 -1.34 21.76
CA SER A 50 -3.58 -0.74 22.31
C SER A 50 -4.10 0.45 21.50
N LEU A 51 -3.28 1.01 20.59
CA LEU A 51 -3.62 2.19 19.81
C LEU A 51 -4.46 1.82 18.58
N ARG A 52 -5.49 2.61 18.29
CA ARG A 52 -6.24 2.53 17.03
C ARG A 52 -5.94 3.77 16.19
N VAL A 53 -5.51 3.57 14.94
CA VAL A 53 -5.08 4.65 14.04
C VAL A 53 -5.88 4.63 12.75
N SER A 54 -6.38 5.79 12.32
CA SER A 54 -7.06 5.96 11.03
C SER A 54 -6.08 6.35 9.93
N LEU A 55 -6.38 5.94 8.70
CA LEU A 55 -5.65 6.45 7.53
C LEU A 55 -6.11 7.88 7.20
N PRO A 56 -5.21 8.77 6.73
CA PRO A 56 -5.60 10.08 6.22
C PRO A 56 -6.56 9.96 5.03
N ALA A 57 -7.39 10.99 4.82
CA ALA A 57 -8.17 11.11 3.60
C ALA A 57 -7.27 11.47 2.40
N PRO A 58 -7.63 11.06 1.16
CA PRO A 58 -6.89 11.47 -0.03
C PRO A 58 -6.81 12.99 -0.15
N THR A 59 -5.67 13.49 -0.61
CA THR A 59 -5.43 14.93 -0.83
C THR A 59 -6.37 15.49 -1.89
N LEU A 60 -6.64 14.72 -2.94
CA LEU A 60 -7.53 15.08 -4.04
C LEU A 60 -8.65 14.04 -4.15
N PRO A 61 -9.66 14.08 -3.26
CA PRO A 61 -10.78 13.16 -3.37
C PRO A 61 -11.55 13.39 -4.68
N PRO A 62 -12.21 12.35 -5.24
CA PRO A 62 -13.02 12.48 -6.44
C PRO A 62 -14.05 13.60 -6.31
N GLY A 63 -14.20 14.41 -7.35
CA GLY A 63 -15.13 15.54 -7.35
C GLY A 63 -14.65 16.81 -6.62
N LEU A 64 -13.41 16.86 -6.11
CA LEU A 64 -12.87 18.08 -5.51
C LEU A 64 -12.85 19.24 -6.54
N PRO A 65 -13.44 20.42 -6.25
CA PRO A 65 -13.49 21.54 -7.20
C PRO A 65 -12.09 22.05 -7.58
N ALA A 66 -11.90 22.47 -8.84
CA ALA A 66 -10.62 22.93 -9.38
C ALA A 66 -9.94 24.02 -8.52
N ALA A 67 -10.73 24.98 -7.99
CA ALA A 67 -10.21 26.03 -7.12
C ALA A 67 -9.57 25.50 -5.81
N GLN A 68 -10.04 24.36 -5.30
CA GLN A 68 -9.51 23.73 -4.09
C GLN A 68 -8.35 22.77 -4.40
N ARG A 69 -8.31 22.18 -5.61
CA ARG A 69 -7.23 21.28 -6.06
C ARG A 69 -5.86 21.96 -5.97
N ALA A 70 -5.73 23.20 -6.41
CA ALA A 70 -4.47 23.93 -6.36
C ALA A 70 -3.93 24.15 -4.93
N ALA A 71 -4.83 24.44 -3.98
CA ALA A 71 -4.45 24.61 -2.57
C ALA A 71 -4.02 23.28 -1.95
N ALA A 72 -4.75 22.20 -2.25
CA ALA A 72 -4.42 20.84 -1.79
C ALA A 72 -3.07 20.36 -2.35
N LEU A 73 -2.80 20.59 -3.65
CA LEU A 73 -1.50 20.29 -4.27
C LEU A 73 -0.36 21.08 -3.62
N LYS A 74 -0.58 22.36 -3.30
CA LYS A 74 0.41 23.17 -2.60
C LYS A 74 0.70 22.64 -1.20
N GLN A 75 -0.30 22.13 -0.49
CA GLN A 75 -0.13 21.49 0.81
C GLN A 75 0.68 20.18 0.67
N ALA A 76 0.33 19.32 -0.29
CA ALA A 76 1.05 18.08 -0.55
C ALA A 76 2.50 18.28 -1.03
N ALA A 77 2.81 19.39 -1.69
CA ALA A 77 4.18 19.77 -2.04
C ALA A 77 5.04 20.12 -0.80
N GLY A 78 4.41 20.39 0.35
CA GLY A 78 5.07 20.69 1.61
C GLY A 78 6.03 21.87 1.50
N LYS A 79 7.33 21.60 1.73
CA LYS A 79 8.39 22.62 1.69
C LYS A 79 8.86 23.00 0.27
N TYR A 80 8.42 22.30 -0.76
CA TYR A 80 8.85 22.56 -2.13
C TYR A 80 7.93 23.58 -2.81
N SER A 81 8.48 24.40 -3.71
CA SER A 81 7.64 25.15 -4.64
C SER A 81 6.94 24.19 -5.60
N LEU A 82 5.73 24.55 -6.04
CA LEU A 82 4.95 23.73 -6.97
C LEU A 82 5.75 23.41 -8.24
N ASP A 83 6.30 24.41 -8.93
CA ASP A 83 7.15 24.22 -10.12
C ASP A 83 8.28 23.22 -9.93
N ARG A 84 8.94 23.23 -8.76
CA ARG A 84 10.04 22.32 -8.49
C ARG A 84 9.55 20.89 -8.23
N TRP A 85 8.43 20.76 -7.52
CA TRP A 85 7.85 19.48 -7.15
C TRP A 85 7.16 18.79 -8.34
N THR A 86 6.52 19.55 -9.22
CA THR A 86 5.79 19.06 -10.40
C THR A 86 6.66 18.90 -11.64
N ARG A 87 7.95 19.24 -11.60
CA ARG A 87 8.86 19.10 -12.75
C ARG A 87 8.87 17.66 -13.29
N ASP A 88 8.73 17.49 -14.60
CA ASP A 88 8.90 16.19 -15.27
C ASP A 88 10.35 15.71 -15.16
N SER A 89 10.63 14.91 -14.13
CA SER A 89 11.95 14.37 -13.84
C SER A 89 11.87 13.17 -12.92
N ILE A 90 12.63 12.12 -13.23
CA ILE A 90 12.77 10.95 -12.35
C ILE A 90 13.32 11.33 -10.96
N VAL A 91 14.09 12.42 -10.87
CA VAL A 91 14.68 12.95 -9.62
C VAL A 91 13.97 14.20 -9.12
N ALA A 92 12.74 14.49 -9.58
CA ALA A 92 11.91 15.50 -8.96
C ALA A 92 11.73 15.21 -7.45
N PRO A 93 11.55 16.21 -6.60
CA PRO A 93 11.30 15.98 -5.18
C PRO A 93 10.05 15.11 -4.95
N PHE A 94 10.00 14.50 -3.78
CA PHE A 94 8.81 13.85 -3.21
C PHE A 94 8.70 14.29 -1.75
N VAL A 95 7.50 14.23 -1.20
CA VAL A 95 7.24 14.45 0.23
C VAL A 95 7.01 13.09 0.86
N PHE A 96 7.76 12.80 1.93
CA PHE A 96 7.61 11.57 2.69
C PHE A 96 7.63 11.93 4.16
N ASP A 97 6.47 11.78 4.78
CA ASP A 97 6.27 12.02 6.19
C ASP A 97 6.10 10.69 6.91
N LYS A 98 6.68 10.63 8.11
CA LYS A 98 6.67 9.44 8.95
C LYS A 98 6.36 9.86 10.37
N THR A 99 5.22 9.42 10.86
CA THR A 99 4.79 9.63 12.23
C THR A 99 5.07 8.37 13.04
N THR A 100 5.81 8.51 14.14
CA THR A 100 6.03 7.39 15.07
C THR A 100 4.80 7.22 15.95
N LEU A 101 4.20 6.04 15.91
CA LEU A 101 3.05 5.70 16.74
C LEU A 101 3.54 5.21 18.11
N LYS A 102 2.96 5.74 19.17
CA LYS A 102 3.28 5.37 20.56
C LYS A 102 2.02 4.97 21.30
N ASP A 103 2.12 3.96 22.14
CA ASP A 103 1.06 3.58 23.07
C ASP A 103 0.96 4.56 24.25
N GLU A 104 0.01 4.30 25.16
CA GLU A 104 -0.23 5.09 26.37
C GLU A 104 0.99 5.14 27.31
N SER A 105 1.88 4.15 27.24
CA SER A 105 3.13 4.11 28.01
C SER A 105 4.28 4.90 27.35
N GLY A 106 4.04 5.47 26.17
CA GLY A 106 5.03 6.17 25.36
C GLY A 106 5.97 5.24 24.59
N ARG A 107 5.71 3.93 24.58
CA ARG A 107 6.49 2.94 23.83
C ARG A 107 6.07 2.98 22.37
N ARG A 108 7.06 2.90 21.47
CA ARG A 108 6.79 2.80 20.02
C ARG A 108 6.04 1.50 19.72
N VAL A 109 4.95 1.62 18.98
CA VAL A 109 4.15 0.49 18.48
C VAL A 109 4.12 0.41 16.96
N GLY A 110 4.61 1.42 16.24
CA GLY A 110 4.55 1.40 14.79
C GLY A 110 4.83 2.74 14.13
N TYR A 111 4.42 2.84 12.87
CA TYR A 111 4.53 4.05 12.06
C TYR A 111 3.27 4.29 11.23
N GLN A 112 2.92 5.55 11.08
CA GLN A 112 2.12 6.02 9.96
C GLN A 112 3.07 6.63 8.93
N LEU A 113 2.87 6.27 7.66
CA LEU A 113 3.71 6.62 6.52
C LEU A 113 2.86 7.30 5.47
N ASP A 114 3.26 8.50 5.07
CA ASP A 114 2.53 9.31 4.11
C ASP A 114 3.51 9.77 3.00
N LEU A 115 3.15 9.53 1.75
CA LEU A 115 4.00 9.77 0.58
C LEU A 115 3.22 10.51 -0.50
N TRP A 116 3.79 11.60 -1.02
CA TRP A 116 3.28 12.31 -2.18
C TRP A 116 4.38 12.60 -3.19
N PHE A 117 4.10 12.31 -4.46
CA PHE A 117 4.99 12.68 -5.54
C PHE A 117 4.26 12.80 -6.88
N ILE A 118 4.87 13.57 -7.79
CA ILE A 118 4.38 13.71 -9.16
C ILE A 118 5.07 12.71 -10.07
N ALA A 119 4.33 12.07 -10.95
CA ALA A 119 4.82 11.23 -12.04
C ALA A 119 4.09 11.59 -13.34
N TYR A 120 4.71 11.38 -14.50
CA TYR A 120 4.11 11.74 -15.79
C TYR A 120 3.80 10.49 -16.61
N GLY A 121 2.55 10.39 -17.08
CA GLY A 121 1.98 9.26 -17.81
C GLY A 121 0.46 9.21 -17.63
N ASP A 122 -0.16 8.10 -17.97
CA ASP A 122 -1.60 7.88 -17.83
C ASP A 122 -1.94 6.77 -16.82
N LEU A 123 -3.19 6.77 -16.36
CA LEU A 123 -3.69 5.82 -15.36
C LEU A 123 -3.80 4.39 -15.90
N ALA A 124 -4.02 4.21 -17.21
CA ALA A 124 -4.08 2.89 -17.81
C ALA A 124 -2.72 2.18 -17.71
N THR A 125 -1.64 2.88 -17.96
CA THR A 125 -0.27 2.36 -17.80
C THR A 125 0.03 1.97 -16.34
N VAL A 126 -0.44 2.77 -15.37
CA VAL A 126 -0.28 2.44 -13.95
C VAL A 126 -0.97 1.12 -13.62
N GLU A 127 -2.19 0.91 -14.12
CA GLU A 127 -2.98 -0.30 -13.92
C GLU A 127 -2.41 -1.52 -14.65
N GLU A 128 -2.23 -1.44 -15.97
CA GLU A 128 -1.79 -2.56 -16.82
C GLU A 128 -0.44 -3.15 -16.40
N ARG A 129 0.48 -2.27 -15.97
CA ARG A 129 1.82 -2.67 -15.54
C ARG A 129 1.87 -3.00 -14.05
N GLY A 130 0.75 -2.85 -13.31
CA GLY A 130 0.71 -3.12 -11.87
C GLY A 130 1.67 -2.23 -11.08
N LEU A 131 1.88 -0.97 -11.49
CA LEU A 131 2.98 -0.16 -10.95
C LEU A 131 2.85 0.14 -9.45
N PHE A 132 1.65 0.11 -8.85
CA PHE A 132 1.53 0.17 -7.39
C PHE A 132 2.11 -1.08 -6.71
N ALA A 133 1.90 -2.27 -7.27
CA ALA A 133 2.49 -3.49 -6.75
C ALA A 133 4.02 -3.47 -6.88
N ASP A 134 4.54 -3.04 -8.03
CA ASP A 134 5.99 -2.92 -8.28
C ASP A 134 6.66 -1.87 -7.38
N MET A 135 6.06 -0.68 -7.25
CA MET A 135 6.55 0.36 -6.33
C MET A 135 6.58 -0.14 -4.89
N LEU A 136 5.72 -1.10 -4.59
CA LEU A 136 5.69 -1.83 -3.35
C LEU A 136 7.04 -2.49 -3.08
N GLY A 137 7.58 -3.15 -4.11
CA GLY A 137 8.69 -4.09 -4.06
C GLY A 137 8.24 -5.56 -4.11
N ALA A 138 7.07 -5.83 -4.69
CA ALA A 138 6.62 -7.20 -4.90
C ALA A 138 7.29 -7.76 -6.15
N ASP A 139 8.40 -8.46 -5.97
CA ASP A 139 8.96 -9.27 -7.05
C ASP A 139 8.03 -10.47 -7.24
N ALA A 140 7.28 -10.50 -8.35
CA ALA A 140 6.35 -11.57 -8.71
C ALA A 140 7.03 -12.93 -9.01
N ASP A 141 8.36 -12.99 -8.90
CA ASP A 141 9.18 -14.17 -9.22
C ASP A 141 9.48 -15.04 -7.98
N ASP A 142 8.99 -14.66 -6.80
CA ASP A 142 9.13 -15.44 -5.57
C ASP A 142 7.80 -16.12 -5.22
N ASP A 143 7.57 -17.31 -5.79
CA ASP A 143 6.34 -18.11 -5.61
C ASP A 143 6.04 -18.40 -4.13
N ASP A 144 7.05 -18.34 -3.25
CA ASP A 144 6.91 -18.59 -1.82
C ASP A 144 6.44 -17.35 -1.02
N ALA A 145 6.46 -16.15 -1.62
CA ALA A 145 6.17 -14.89 -0.91
C ALA A 145 4.66 -14.61 -0.75
N GLY A 146 3.80 -15.24 -1.55
CA GLY A 146 2.34 -15.07 -1.47
C GLY A 146 1.60 -15.14 -2.79
N GLY A 147 0.27 -15.17 -2.72
CA GLY A 147 -0.61 -15.27 -3.88
C GLY A 147 -2.09 -15.04 -3.54
N PRO A 148 -2.94 -14.85 -4.56
CA PRO A 148 -4.38 -14.78 -4.34
C PRO A 148 -4.90 -16.14 -3.84
N LEU A 149 -5.81 -16.10 -2.87
CA LEU A 149 -6.52 -17.31 -2.45
C LEU A 149 -7.36 -17.85 -3.60
N THR A 150 -7.29 -19.16 -3.80
CA THR A 150 -8.06 -19.89 -4.80
C THR A 150 -9.55 -19.95 -4.43
N GLU A 151 -10.42 -20.19 -5.41
CA GLU A 151 -11.85 -20.39 -5.16
C GLU A 151 -12.12 -21.54 -4.18
N ALA A 152 -11.33 -22.61 -4.24
CA ALA A 152 -11.42 -23.74 -3.32
C ALA A 152 -11.06 -23.35 -1.88
N GLU A 153 -10.02 -22.53 -1.70
CA GLU A 153 -9.60 -22.04 -0.37
C GLU A 153 -10.59 -21.05 0.24
N LEU A 154 -11.22 -20.21 -0.60
CA LEU A 154 -12.32 -19.33 -0.19
C LEU A 154 -13.55 -20.14 0.21
N ALA A 155 -13.94 -21.13 -0.59
CA ALA A 155 -15.08 -22.00 -0.33
C ALA A 155 -14.88 -22.84 0.96
N ALA A 156 -13.68 -23.36 1.19
CA ALA A 156 -13.34 -24.11 2.41
C ALA A 156 -13.47 -23.27 3.70
N ARG A 157 -13.48 -21.93 3.57
CA ARG A 157 -13.63 -20.97 4.67
C ARG A 157 -15.00 -20.29 4.69
N GLU A 158 -15.91 -20.72 3.81
CA GLU A 158 -17.24 -20.10 3.64
C GLU A 158 -17.16 -18.60 3.33
N ILE A 159 -16.06 -18.16 2.70
CA ILE A 159 -15.85 -16.76 2.34
C ILE A 159 -16.41 -16.50 0.95
N GLN A 160 -17.37 -15.59 0.88
CA GLN A 160 -17.86 -15.01 -0.37
C GLN A 160 -17.37 -13.56 -0.46
N LEU A 161 -16.67 -13.24 -1.55
CA LEU A 161 -16.35 -11.85 -1.87
C LEU A 161 -17.57 -11.21 -2.54
N PRO A 162 -17.97 -9.99 -2.14
CA PRO A 162 -19.08 -9.30 -2.79
C PRO A 162 -18.84 -9.22 -4.30
N ALA A 163 -19.78 -9.77 -5.07
CA ALA A 163 -19.79 -9.63 -6.52
C ALA A 163 -20.15 -8.19 -6.87
N GLY A 164 -19.32 -7.53 -7.67
CA GLY A 164 -19.54 -6.17 -8.13
C GLY A 164 -18.47 -5.81 -9.15
N ASN A 165 -18.88 -5.10 -10.19
CA ASN A 165 -18.02 -4.70 -11.30
C ASN A 165 -17.26 -3.39 -11.05
N ALA A 166 -17.70 -2.55 -10.12
CA ALA A 166 -17.06 -1.27 -9.84
C ALA A 166 -15.79 -1.39 -8.97
N VAL A 167 -15.77 -2.32 -8.02
CA VAL A 167 -14.65 -2.51 -7.07
C VAL A 167 -14.16 -3.95 -7.17
N ALA A 168 -12.95 -4.14 -7.69
CA ALA A 168 -12.33 -5.44 -7.69
C ALA A 168 -11.83 -5.76 -6.28
N ARG A 169 -12.09 -6.98 -5.80
CA ARG A 169 -11.74 -7.42 -4.44
C ARG A 169 -11.03 -8.75 -4.48
N GLN A 170 -9.97 -8.88 -3.70
CA GLN A 170 -9.24 -10.14 -3.56
C GLN A 170 -8.81 -10.36 -2.10
N LEU A 171 -8.53 -11.62 -1.78
CA LEU A 171 -7.77 -12.00 -0.61
C LEU A 171 -6.44 -12.56 -1.08
N VAL A 172 -5.35 -12.02 -0.56
CA VAL A 172 -3.99 -12.41 -0.94
C VAL A 172 -3.28 -12.88 0.31
N HIS A 173 -2.86 -14.14 0.32
CA HIS A 173 -1.99 -14.64 1.37
C HIS A 173 -0.57 -14.17 1.12
N PHE A 174 0.21 -14.00 2.18
CA PHE A 174 1.60 -13.61 2.09
C PHE A 174 2.43 -14.20 3.21
N SER A 175 3.74 -14.32 2.97
CA SER A 175 4.75 -14.65 3.95
C SER A 175 6.05 -13.96 3.57
N VAL A 176 6.46 -12.93 4.32
CA VAL A 176 7.62 -12.11 3.96
C VAL A 176 8.64 -11.90 5.07
N PRO A 177 9.94 -11.95 4.74
CA PRO A 177 10.98 -11.55 5.66
C PRO A 177 11.11 -10.03 5.69
N VAL A 178 10.81 -9.44 6.84
CA VAL A 178 11.08 -8.05 7.17
C VAL A 178 12.50 -7.92 7.70
N MET A 179 13.32 -7.18 6.95
CA MET A 179 14.71 -6.87 7.34
C MET A 179 15.59 -8.10 7.63
N LYS A 180 15.20 -9.29 7.13
CA LYS A 180 15.85 -10.59 7.43
C LYS A 180 15.97 -10.90 8.92
N ARG A 181 15.02 -10.42 9.73
CA ARG A 181 14.99 -10.64 11.18
C ARG A 181 13.63 -11.04 11.71
N VAL A 182 12.59 -10.76 10.94
CA VAL A 182 11.21 -11.05 11.32
C VAL A 182 10.53 -11.60 10.09
N GLN A 183 9.79 -12.68 10.23
CA GLN A 183 8.86 -13.12 9.22
C GLN A 183 7.47 -12.60 9.59
N VAL A 184 6.72 -12.10 8.62
CA VAL A 184 5.31 -11.72 8.78
C VAL A 184 4.51 -12.47 7.74
N ALA A 185 3.46 -13.16 8.19
CA ALA A 185 2.57 -13.91 7.32
C ALA A 185 1.11 -13.61 7.65
N GLY A 186 0.23 -13.85 6.69
CA GLY A 186 -1.20 -13.69 6.88
C GLY A 186 -1.94 -13.54 5.57
N VAL A 187 -3.13 -12.96 5.65
CA VAL A 187 -3.96 -12.62 4.50
C VAL A 187 -4.31 -11.15 4.53
N VAL A 188 -4.07 -10.46 3.41
CA VAL A 188 -4.58 -9.12 3.19
C VAL A 188 -5.85 -9.18 2.34
N ARG A 189 -6.86 -8.41 2.72
CA ARG A 189 -7.96 -8.03 1.84
C ARG A 189 -7.53 -6.83 1.04
N THR A 190 -7.72 -6.93 -0.27
CA THR A 190 -7.37 -5.87 -1.21
C THR A 190 -8.57 -5.44 -2.02
N GLU A 191 -8.63 -4.15 -2.32
CA GLU A 191 -9.69 -3.55 -3.11
C GLU A 191 -9.08 -2.57 -4.11
N SER A 192 -9.53 -2.60 -5.35
CA SER A 192 -9.17 -1.59 -6.34
C SER A 192 -10.39 -1.01 -7.02
N LEU A 193 -10.25 0.27 -7.39
CA LEU A 193 -11.29 1.06 -8.00
C LEU A 193 -10.67 1.99 -9.05
N ARG A 194 -11.23 1.93 -10.25
CA ARG A 194 -10.92 2.84 -11.34
C ARG A 194 -12.07 3.86 -11.48
N GLY A 195 -11.76 5.14 -11.27
CA GLY A 195 -12.64 6.25 -11.63
C GLY A 195 -12.23 6.84 -12.99
N ASP A 196 -12.82 7.97 -13.38
CA ASP A 196 -12.44 8.63 -14.63
C ASP A 196 -11.03 9.26 -14.51
N ASP A 197 -10.81 10.02 -13.44
CA ASP A 197 -9.58 10.79 -13.18
C ASP A 197 -8.68 10.19 -12.10
N PHE A 198 -9.00 8.99 -11.58
CA PHE A 198 -8.15 8.34 -10.58
C PHE A 198 -8.12 6.80 -10.69
N LEU A 199 -7.09 6.23 -10.07
CA LEU A 199 -6.95 4.80 -9.79
C LEU A 199 -6.59 4.65 -8.31
N LEU A 200 -7.37 3.85 -7.57
CA LEU A 200 -7.19 3.58 -6.15
C LEU A 200 -6.93 2.09 -5.92
N GLY A 201 -5.93 1.79 -5.08
CA GLY A 201 -5.72 0.48 -4.48
C GLY A 201 -5.69 0.59 -2.96
N PHE A 202 -6.41 -0.27 -2.26
CA PHE A 202 -6.46 -0.36 -0.80
C PHE A 202 -6.14 -1.77 -0.33
N SER A 203 -5.39 -1.90 0.77
CA SER A 203 -5.09 -3.18 1.41
C SER A 203 -5.17 -3.08 2.93
N ARG A 204 -5.61 -4.16 3.57
CA ARG A 204 -5.54 -4.33 5.03
C ARG A 204 -5.44 -5.81 5.39
N ILE A 205 -4.88 -6.12 6.55
CA ILE A 205 -4.97 -7.46 7.12
C ILE A 205 -6.43 -7.85 7.30
N ASP A 206 -6.79 -9.07 6.87
CA ASP A 206 -8.13 -9.61 7.03
C ASP A 206 -8.23 -10.39 8.34
N GLU A 207 -8.91 -9.82 9.33
CA GLU A 207 -8.99 -10.36 10.70
C GLU A 207 -9.62 -11.75 10.78
N ARG A 208 -10.37 -12.18 9.75
CA ARG A 208 -10.90 -13.56 9.67
C ARG A 208 -9.80 -14.61 9.69
N PHE A 209 -8.58 -14.22 9.31
CA PHE A 209 -7.42 -15.10 9.27
C PHE A 209 -6.57 -15.07 10.54
N ASN A 210 -6.95 -14.37 11.61
CA ASN A 210 -6.14 -14.34 12.84
C ASN A 210 -5.93 -15.73 13.48
N GLN A 211 -6.85 -16.66 13.26
CA GLN A 211 -6.80 -18.02 13.79
C GLN A 211 -6.90 -19.08 12.68
N ASP A 212 -6.65 -18.70 11.43
CA ASP A 212 -6.69 -19.65 10.31
C ASP A 212 -5.59 -20.69 10.45
N LYS A 213 -5.88 -21.96 10.12
CA LYS A 213 -4.91 -23.04 10.29
C LYS A 213 -3.74 -22.98 9.31
N GLN A 214 -3.96 -22.39 8.13
CA GLN A 214 -3.00 -22.39 7.03
C GLN A 214 -2.36 -21.03 6.86
N TYR A 215 -3.17 -19.97 6.90
CA TYR A 215 -2.76 -18.60 6.60
C TYR A 215 -2.98 -17.67 7.80
N ALA A 216 -2.62 -18.12 9.01
CA ALA A 216 -2.79 -17.30 10.20
C ALA A 216 -2.07 -15.96 10.08
N ASN A 217 -2.71 -14.87 10.48
CA ASN A 217 -2.03 -13.58 10.59
C ASN A 217 -1.08 -13.59 11.79
N ARG A 218 0.23 -13.72 11.52
CA ARG A 218 1.24 -13.93 12.55
C ARG A 218 2.60 -13.35 12.16
N TRP A 219 3.47 -13.20 13.15
CA TRP A 219 4.86 -12.84 12.94
C TRP A 219 5.76 -13.65 13.87
N TRP A 220 7.01 -13.87 13.48
CA TRP A 220 8.00 -14.53 14.32
C TRP A 220 9.40 -14.01 14.01
N SER A 221 10.33 -14.17 14.94
CA SER A 221 11.72 -13.81 14.73
C SER A 221 12.42 -14.82 13.82
N LEU A 222 13.33 -14.34 13.00
CA LEU A 222 14.25 -15.13 12.19
C LEU A 222 15.65 -15.09 12.83
N ASP A 223 16.33 -16.22 12.84
CA ASP A 223 17.74 -16.29 13.26
C ASP A 223 18.69 -15.80 12.16
N GLU A 224 20.01 -15.95 12.38
CA GLU A 224 21.02 -15.51 11.42
C GLU A 224 21.02 -16.32 10.11
N ASP A 225 20.55 -17.57 10.17
CA ASP A 225 20.45 -18.48 9.03
C ASP A 225 19.12 -18.32 8.28
N GLY A 226 18.17 -17.57 8.86
CA GLY A 226 16.84 -17.33 8.31
C GLY A 226 15.85 -18.46 8.62
N ASP A 227 16.20 -19.36 9.55
CA ASP A 227 15.35 -20.46 9.97
C ASP A 227 14.23 -19.99 10.91
N SER A 228 13.12 -20.72 10.86
CA SER A 228 11.82 -20.27 11.37
C SER A 228 11.65 -20.52 12.87
N GLY A 229 11.58 -19.44 13.66
CA GLY A 229 10.94 -19.43 14.97
C GLY A 229 9.41 -19.56 14.91
N GLU A 230 8.86 -20.28 13.93
CA GLU A 230 7.42 -20.33 13.65
C GLU A 230 6.62 -20.93 14.81
N ASP A 231 7.23 -21.85 15.58
CA ASP A 231 6.63 -22.39 16.81
C ASP A 231 6.40 -21.32 17.89
N GLU A 232 7.10 -20.19 17.81
CA GLU A 232 6.98 -19.02 18.69
C GLU A 232 6.22 -17.86 18.00
N ALA A 233 5.43 -18.16 16.96
CA ALA A 233 4.71 -17.12 16.23
C ALA A 233 3.66 -16.41 17.08
N GLU A 234 3.68 -15.09 16.98
CA GLU A 234 2.81 -14.17 17.70
C GLU A 234 1.73 -13.60 16.75
N PRO A 235 0.52 -13.30 17.23
CA PRO A 235 -0.54 -12.72 16.38
C PRO A 235 -0.11 -11.39 15.73
N TYR A 236 -0.56 -11.16 14.49
CA TYR A 236 -0.34 -9.91 13.77
C TYR A 236 -1.64 -9.37 13.18
N SER A 237 -1.96 -8.10 13.38
CA SER A 237 -3.17 -7.47 12.84
C SER A 237 -2.96 -6.06 12.30
N GLY A 238 -1.73 -5.56 12.39
CA GLY A 238 -1.52 -4.12 12.41
C GLY A 238 -1.06 -3.55 11.08
N PHE A 239 -1.71 -3.91 9.98
CA PHE A 239 -1.44 -3.28 8.69
C PHE A 239 -2.71 -2.86 7.96
N ALA A 240 -2.72 -1.61 7.47
CA ALA A 240 -3.55 -1.18 6.36
C ALA A 240 -2.90 -0.01 5.62
N GLY A 241 -3.30 0.19 4.37
CA GLY A 241 -2.95 1.38 3.61
C GLY A 241 -3.63 1.44 2.25
N TYR A 242 -3.45 2.56 1.57
CA TYR A 242 -3.88 2.73 0.19
C TYR A 242 -2.84 3.48 -0.64
N ALA A 243 -2.94 3.32 -1.95
CA ALA A 243 -2.27 4.14 -2.95
C ALA A 243 -3.32 4.68 -3.92
N ILE A 244 -3.25 5.96 -4.25
CA ILE A 244 -4.11 6.60 -5.24
C ILE A 244 -3.26 7.37 -6.24
N ALA A 245 -3.59 7.23 -7.51
CA ALA A 245 -3.07 8.04 -8.60
C ALA A 245 -4.21 8.91 -9.11
N THR A 246 -4.03 10.22 -9.11
CA THR A 246 -5.03 11.18 -9.58
C THR A 246 -4.45 12.00 -10.73
N SER A 247 -5.14 12.00 -11.86
CA SER A 247 -4.80 12.82 -13.02
C SER A 247 -4.92 14.31 -12.69
N LEU A 248 -3.91 15.08 -13.07
CA LEU A 248 -3.89 16.53 -12.89
C LEU A 248 -4.28 17.23 -14.19
N GLU A 249 -5.06 18.29 -14.07
CA GLU A 249 -5.35 19.20 -15.19
C GLU A 249 -4.08 19.97 -15.58
N GLU A 250 -3.36 20.48 -14.58
CA GLU A 250 -2.10 21.20 -14.76
C GLU A 250 -1.06 20.75 -13.71
N PRO A 251 0.18 20.41 -14.11
CA PRO A 251 0.63 20.32 -15.50
C PRO A 251 0.01 19.13 -16.25
N SER A 252 -0.29 19.31 -17.53
CA SER A 252 -0.89 18.26 -18.36
C SER A 252 -0.03 17.00 -18.42
N GLY A 253 -0.69 15.83 -18.32
CA GLY A 253 -0.04 14.52 -18.33
C GLY A 253 0.67 14.15 -17.03
N ALA A 254 0.49 14.93 -15.96
CA ALA A 254 0.97 14.60 -14.63
C ALA A 254 -0.11 13.86 -13.82
N LEU A 255 0.36 12.94 -12.99
CA LEU A 255 -0.39 12.24 -11.97
C LEU A 255 0.16 12.65 -10.60
N LEU A 256 -0.73 12.98 -9.67
CA LEU A 256 -0.42 12.95 -8.25
C LEU A 256 -0.48 11.50 -7.79
N ILE A 257 0.66 10.97 -7.31
CA ILE A 257 0.72 9.69 -6.62
C ILE A 257 0.77 9.97 -5.12
N GLU A 258 -0.19 9.38 -4.41
CA GLU A 258 -0.36 9.50 -2.97
C GLU A 258 -0.43 8.10 -2.36
N CYS A 259 0.32 7.86 -1.28
CA CYS A 259 0.28 6.60 -0.56
C CYS A 259 0.24 6.84 0.95
N HIS A 260 -0.66 6.14 1.62
CA HIS A 260 -0.84 6.21 3.06
C HIS A 260 -0.83 4.80 3.64
N ALA A 261 -0.06 4.57 4.69
CA ALA A 261 -0.01 3.29 5.37
C ALA A 261 0.18 3.43 6.87
N VAL A 262 -0.44 2.53 7.63
CA VAL A 262 -0.17 2.30 9.04
C VAL A 262 0.42 0.91 9.20
N ILE A 263 1.55 0.84 9.89
CA ILE A 263 2.28 -0.40 10.17
C ILE A 263 2.51 -0.50 11.66
N HIS A 264 1.97 -1.54 12.27
CA HIS A 264 2.32 -2.01 13.61
C HIS A 264 3.67 -2.71 13.53
N GLU A 265 4.61 -2.22 14.32
CA GLU A 265 5.91 -2.81 14.57
C GLU A 265 5.91 -3.22 16.05
N PRO A 266 5.44 -4.45 16.39
CA PRO A 266 5.54 -4.99 17.73
C PRO A 266 6.94 -4.83 18.29
N HIS A 267 7.06 -4.57 19.59
CA HIS A 267 8.35 -4.40 20.25
C HIS A 267 9.33 -5.56 19.97
N GLY A 268 8.80 -6.78 19.89
CA GLY A 268 9.56 -8.01 19.66
C GLY A 268 10.19 -8.12 18.27
N TRP A 269 9.79 -7.32 17.28
CA TRP A 269 10.39 -7.38 15.93
C TRP A 269 11.90 -7.11 15.94
N PHE A 270 12.34 -6.11 16.71
CA PHE A 270 13.74 -5.68 16.72
C PHE A 270 14.24 -5.31 18.12
N ASP A 271 13.63 -5.85 19.16
CA ASP A 271 13.92 -5.51 20.56
C ASP A 271 13.81 -4.01 20.82
N GLY A 272 12.78 -3.37 20.25
CA GLY A 272 12.57 -1.92 20.35
C GLY A 272 13.48 -1.05 19.47
N ARG A 273 14.40 -1.61 18.67
CA ARG A 273 15.23 -0.85 17.72
C ARG A 273 14.43 -0.37 16.51
N SER A 274 14.66 0.86 16.07
CA SER A 274 13.93 1.54 14.99
C SER A 274 14.54 1.21 13.61
N LEU A 275 14.66 -0.09 13.28
CA LEU A 275 15.38 -0.53 12.07
C LEU A 275 14.66 -0.11 10.79
N LEU A 276 13.34 -0.31 10.71
CA LEU A 276 12.54 0.10 9.55
C LEU A 276 12.67 1.59 9.29
N SER A 277 12.49 2.40 10.34
CA SER A 277 12.59 3.86 10.28
C SER A 277 13.87 4.38 9.62
N SER A 278 15.00 3.68 9.79
CA SER A 278 16.29 4.07 9.23
C SER A 278 16.45 3.78 7.73
N LYS A 279 15.72 2.78 7.21
CA LYS A 279 15.84 2.32 5.82
C LYS A 279 14.74 2.87 4.91
N LEU A 280 13.55 3.10 5.45
CA LEU A 280 12.38 3.56 4.69
C LEU A 280 12.65 4.75 3.76
N PRO A 281 13.33 5.84 4.18
CA PRO A 281 13.52 6.99 3.28
C PRO A 281 14.30 6.68 1.99
N LEU A 282 15.32 5.81 2.09
CA LEU A 282 16.12 5.40 0.94
C LEU A 282 15.31 4.48 0.01
N LEU A 283 14.57 3.54 0.61
CA LEU A 283 13.69 2.64 -0.13
C LEU A 283 12.61 3.40 -0.90
N VAL A 284 11.91 4.32 -0.23
CA VAL A 284 10.88 5.17 -0.84
C VAL A 284 11.47 5.98 -1.99
N GLN A 285 12.65 6.57 -1.80
CA GLN A 285 13.31 7.33 -2.87
C GLN A 285 13.59 6.48 -4.11
N ASP A 286 14.09 5.26 -3.92
CA ASP A 286 14.41 4.36 -5.03
C ASP A 286 13.13 3.85 -5.72
N ASN A 287 12.09 3.51 -4.96
CA ASN A 287 10.80 3.07 -5.48
C ASN A 287 10.10 4.18 -6.29
N VAL A 288 10.09 5.43 -5.79
CA VAL A 288 9.56 6.60 -6.53
C VAL A 288 10.29 6.79 -7.86
N ARG A 289 11.62 6.65 -7.86
CA ARG A 289 12.42 6.76 -9.10
C ARG A 289 12.12 5.63 -10.07
N GLN A 290 11.95 4.40 -9.57
CA GLN A 290 11.61 3.24 -10.40
C GLN A 290 10.21 3.40 -10.99
N PHE A 291 9.22 3.78 -10.19
CA PHE A 291 7.85 4.08 -10.65
C PHE A 291 7.86 5.10 -11.79
N ARG A 292 8.52 6.26 -11.59
CA ARG A 292 8.62 7.30 -12.63
C ARG A 292 9.29 6.82 -13.91
N ARG A 293 10.34 5.99 -13.80
CA ARG A 293 11.01 5.38 -14.97
C ARG A 293 10.11 4.38 -15.68
N ALA A 294 9.40 3.55 -14.94
CA ALA A 294 8.50 2.55 -15.51
C ALA A 294 7.35 3.22 -16.25
N LEU A 295 6.74 4.24 -15.65
CA LEU A 295 5.67 5.02 -16.26
C LEU A 295 6.17 5.79 -17.50
N GLY A 296 7.35 6.42 -17.42
CA GLY A 296 7.91 7.19 -18.54
C GLY A 296 8.38 6.36 -19.74
N LYS A 297 8.58 5.03 -19.59
CA LYS A 297 8.94 4.12 -20.70
C LYS A 297 7.76 3.76 -21.61
N ALA A 298 6.53 4.07 -21.21
CA ALA A 298 5.32 3.74 -21.94
C ALA A 298 4.79 4.89 -22.82
N LYS A 299 5.43 6.07 -22.75
CA LYS A 299 5.20 7.19 -23.67
C LYS A 299 5.82 6.88 -25.04
#